data_AF-M6R6J9-F1
#
_entry.id   AF-M6R6J9-F1
#
_cell.length_a   1.000
_cell.length_b   1.000
_cell.length_c   1.000
_cell.angle_alpha   90.00
_cell.angle_beta   90.00
_cell.angle_gamma   90.00
#
_symmetry.space_group_name_H-M   'P 1'
#
loop_
_entity.id
_entity.type
_entity.pdbx_description
1 polymer ?
#
loop_
_entity_poly.entity_id
_entity_poly.type
_entity_poly.pdbx_seq_one_letter_code
_entity_poly.pdbx_strand_id
1 'polypeptide(L)' 'KKSIEVVRINSENSLERRQFSTTESGINNLLQWLTLNDIVGLDF' A
#
# COMPACT_ATOMS: atom_id res chain seq x y z
N LYS A 1 2.94 -6.49 -16.16
CA LYS A 1 3.54 -5.31 -15.50
C LYS A 1 3.78 -5.72 -14.05
N LYS A 2 4.97 -5.49 -13.47
CA LYS A 2 5.22 -5.87 -12.07
C LYS A 2 4.32 -5.03 -11.15
N SER A 3 3.81 -5.65 -10.11
CA SER A 3 2.95 -5.04 -9.09
C SER A 3 3.38 -5.52 -7.72
N ILE A 4 2.98 -4.78 -6.68
CA ILE A 4 3.19 -5.11 -5.28
C ILE A 4 1.80 -5.18 -4.65
N GLU A 5 1.52 -6.25 -3.92
CA GLU A 5 0.34 -6.34 -3.08
C GLU A 5 0.67 -5.76 -1.70
N VAL A 6 -0.16 -4.83 -1.24
CA VAL A 6 0.03 -4.13 0.03
C VAL A 6 -1.15 -4.43 0.92
N VAL A 7 -0.85 -4.98 2.10
CA VAL A 7 -1.81 -5.11 3.19
C VAL A 7 -1.51 -4.02 4.20
N ARG A 8 -2.52 -3.22 4.56
CA ARG A 8 -2.44 -2.10 5.48
C ARG A 8 -3.32 -2.38 6.69
N ILE A 9 -2.79 -2.13 7.88
CA ILE A 9 -3.58 -1.94 9.10
C ILE A 9 -3.61 -0.43 9.36
N ASN A 10 -4.78 0.17 9.23
CA ASN A 10 -4.96 1.61 9.38
C ASN A 10 -5.12 2.02 10.86
N SER A 11 -5.24 3.32 11.14
CA SER A 11 -5.40 3.85 12.49
C SER A 11 -6.66 3.39 13.22
N GLU A 12 -7.67 2.90 12.48
CA GLU A 12 -8.90 2.33 13.03
C GLU A 12 -8.76 0.81 13.28
N ASN A 13 -7.54 0.27 13.15
CA ASN A 13 -7.22 -1.16 13.16
C ASN A 13 -7.97 -1.96 12.09
N SER A 14 -8.42 -1.30 11.02
CA SER A 14 -9.04 -1.98 9.88
C SER A 14 -7.97 -2.51 8.94
N LEU A 15 -8.21 -3.71 8.41
CA LEU A 15 -7.34 -4.36 7.45
C LEU A 15 -7.81 -4.03 6.02
N GLU A 16 -6.96 -3.36 5.26
CA GLU A 16 -7.16 -3.05 3.86
C GLU A 16 -6.11 -3.75 2.99
N ARG A 17 -6.49 -4.16 1.77
CA ARG A 17 -5.58 -4.80 0.82
C ARG A 17 -5.74 -4.15 -0.55
N ARG A 18 -4.62 -3.77 -1.17
CA ARG A 18 -4.61 -3.13 -2.48
C ARG A 18 -3.33 -3.46 -3.24
N GLN A 19 -3.46 -3.62 -4.56
CA GLN A 19 -2.33 -3.82 -5.45
C GLN A 19 -1.91 -2.50 -6.10
N PHE A 20 -0.60 -2.27 -6.18
CA PHE A 20 -0.01 -1.10 -6.82
C PHE A 20 0.97 -1.53 -7.91
N SER A 21 1.06 -0.78 -9.01
CA SER A 21 2.11 -1.03 -10.01
C SER A 21 3.46 -0.52 -9.53
N THR A 22 4.55 -1.15 -9.96
CA THR A 22 5.92 -0.71 -9.60
C THR A 22 6.45 0.42 -10.50
N THR A 23 5.58 1.15 -11.20
CA THR A 23 5.97 2.38 -11.91
C THR A 23 6.04 3.54 -10.92
N GLU A 24 6.73 4.62 -11.27
CA GLU A 24 6.80 5.83 -10.44
C GLU A 24 5.40 6.33 -10.01
N SER A 25 4.47 6.46 -10.97
CA SER A 25 3.08 6.82 -10.66
C SER A 25 2.38 5.82 -9.72
N GLY A 26 2.66 4.51 -9.85
CA GLY A 26 2.08 3.51 -8.96
C GLY A 26 2.62 3.56 -7.54
N ILE A 27 3.94 3.81 -7.39
CA ILE A 27 4.56 4.04 -6.09
C ILE A 27 4.06 5.35 -5.47
N ASN A 28 3.90 6.42 -6.25
CA ASN A 28 3.31 7.67 -5.75
C ASN A 28 1.86 7.46 -5.27
N ASN A 29 1.05 6.69 -5.99
CA ASN A 29 -0.30 6.34 -5.55
C ASN A 29 -0.30 5.51 -4.25
N LEU A 30 0.68 4.62 -4.08
CA LEU A 30 0.86 3.89 -2.81
C LEU A 30 1.17 4.87 -1.67
N LEU A 31 2.16 5.75 -1.85
CA LEU A 31 2.56 6.72 -0.82
C LEU A 31 1.42 7.67 -0.45
N GLN A 32 0.58 8.09 -1.42
CA GLN A 32 -0.60 8.93 -1.17
C GLN A 32 -1.71 8.20 -0.43
N TRP A 33 -1.79 6.87 -0.54
CA TRP A 33 -2.80 6.07 0.14
C TRP A 33 -2.46 5.80 1.62
N LEU A 34 -1.16 5.82 1.96
CA LEU A 34 -0.67 5.58 3.32
C LEU A 34 -0.72 6.85 4.19
N THR A 35 -0.92 6.64 5.48
CA THR A 35 -0.84 7.65 6.54
C THR A 35 0.24 7.28 7.55
N LEU A 36 0.64 8.25 8.39
CA LEU A 36 1.84 8.17 9.23
C LEU A 36 1.83 7.02 10.27
N ASN A 37 0.66 6.48 10.60
CA ASN A 37 0.48 5.42 11.60
C ASN A 37 0.12 4.07 10.98
N ASP A 38 0.16 3.95 9.66
CA ASP A 38 -0.17 2.70 8.99
C ASP A 38 0.94 1.66 9.20
N ILE A 39 0.53 0.44 9.53
CA ILE A 39 1.41 -0.73 9.47
C ILE A 39 1.15 -1.41 8.13
N VAL A 40 2.20 -1.64 7.35
CA VAL A 40 2.09 -2.24 6.02
C VAL A 40 2.88 -3.54 5.91
N GLY A 41 2.28 -4.54 5.27
CA GLY A 41 2.94 -5.73 4.73
C GLY A 41 2.99 -5.67 3.21
N LEU A 42 4.09 -6.12 2.62
CA LEU A 42 4.32 -6.12 1.17
C LEU A 42 4.53 -7.55 0.68
N ASP A 43 3.88 -7.90 -0.42
CA ASP A 43 4.06 -9.17 -1.14
C ASP A 43 4.43 -8.90 -2.61
N PHE A 44 5.39 -9.69 -3.13
CA PHE A 44 6.11 -9.44 -4.39
C PHE A 44 5.97 -10.56 -5.43
#